data_AF-A0A7X1ZE40-F1
#
_entry.id   AF-A0A7X1ZE40-F1
#
_cell.length_a   1.000
_cell.length_b   1.000
_cell.length_c   1.000
_cell.angle_alpha   90.00
_cell.angle_beta   90.00
_cell.angle_gamma   90.00
#
_symmetry.space_group_name_H-M   'P 1'
#
loop_
_entity.id
_entity.type
_entity.pdbx_description
1 polymer ?
#
loop_
_entity_poly.entity_id
_entity_poly.type
_entity_poly.pdbx_seq_one_letter_code
_entity_poly.pdbx_strand_id
1 'polypeptide(L)'
;MSGDAGPPPVIACVKARPAGAPSCGGAGSRAVLEALRAEAARRGLPLRIEEVQCLGRCQQGPTLRILAGAFFTGMTPGRVGEVCDALAAQVFPAAGRHRPTPPPGHP
;
A
#
# COMPACT_ATOMS: atom_id res chain seq x y z
N MET A 1 20.11 -2.49 17.65
CA MET A 1 19.05 -3.27 16.98
C MET A 1 18.79 -2.59 15.65
N SER A 2 19.52 -2.99 14.61
CA SER A 2 19.44 -2.40 13.28
C SER A 2 18.06 -2.71 12.69
N GLY A 3 17.29 -1.66 12.40
CA GLY A 3 15.93 -1.76 11.89
C GLY A 3 15.93 -2.21 10.44
N ASP A 4 15.82 -3.52 10.23
CA ASP A 4 15.36 -4.11 8.97
C ASP A 4 13.84 -3.93 8.90
N ALA A 5 13.40 -2.68 8.77
CA ALA A 5 11.99 -2.39 8.52
C ALA A 5 11.71 -2.89 7.10
N GLY A 6 11.07 -4.06 7.02
CA GLY A 6 10.58 -4.62 5.76
C GLY A 6 9.69 -3.64 4.97
N PRO A 7 9.21 -4.03 3.79
CA PRO A 7 8.48 -3.12 2.90
C PRO A 7 7.31 -2.43 3.63
N PRO A 8 7.07 -1.14 3.37
CA PRO A 8 5.98 -0.42 4.01
C PRO A 8 4.64 -1.10 3.69
N PRO A 9 3.73 -1.28 4.67
CA PRO A 9 2.48 -1.96 4.41
C PRO A 9 1.57 -1.12 3.51
N VAL A 10 0.85 -1.82 2.63
CA VAL A 10 -0.28 -1.29 1.88
C VAL A 10 -1.54 -1.46 2.73
N ILE A 11 -2.08 -0.33 3.19
CA ILE A 11 -3.32 -0.26 3.93
C ILE A 11 -4.49 -0.28 2.94
N ALA A 12 -5.38 -1.27 3.06
CA ALA A 12 -6.50 -1.49 2.15
C ALA A 12 -7.85 -1.34 2.85
N CYS A 13 -8.72 -0.48 2.33
CA CYS A 13 -10.07 -0.35 2.86
C CYS A 13 -10.96 -1.48 2.32
N VAL A 14 -11.48 -2.34 3.20
CA VAL A 14 -12.32 -3.50 2.82
C VAL A 14 -13.77 -3.41 3.30
N LYS A 15 -14.14 -2.32 3.99
CA LYS A 15 -15.48 -2.20 4.56
C LYS A 15 -16.56 -2.29 3.51
N ALA A 16 -17.42 -3.27 3.70
CA ALA A 16 -18.72 -3.35 3.06
C ALA A 16 -19.76 -2.59 3.90
N ARG A 17 -20.76 -2.03 3.23
CA ARG A 17 -21.97 -1.48 3.85
C ARG A 17 -23.19 -2.15 3.21
N PRO A 18 -24.38 -2.05 3.83
CA PRO A 18 -25.63 -2.48 3.22
C PRO A 18 -25.80 -1.92 1.79
N ALA A 19 -26.54 -2.64 0.95
CA ALA A 19 -26.74 -2.31 -0.45
C ALA A 19 -27.18 -0.83 -0.63
N GLY A 20 -26.56 -0.14 -1.59
CA GLY A 20 -26.82 1.26 -1.90
C GLY A 20 -25.94 2.27 -1.15
N ALA A 21 -25.29 1.89 -0.05
CA ALA A 21 -24.36 2.80 0.64
C ALA A 21 -22.95 2.71 0.04
N PRO A 22 -22.32 3.84 -0.35
CA PRO A 22 -20.98 3.85 -0.92
C PRO A 22 -19.97 3.28 0.08
N SER A 23 -19.20 2.30 -0.36
CA SER A 23 -18.23 1.59 0.46
C SER A 23 -17.17 0.90 -0.41
N CYS A 24 -15.96 0.71 0.09
CA CYS A 24 -14.90 0.08 -0.67
C CYS A 24 -15.20 -1.40 -0.97
N GLY A 25 -15.79 -2.11 -0.01
CA GLY A 25 -16.26 -3.48 -0.19
C GLY A 25 -17.36 -3.59 -1.25
N GLY A 26 -18.33 -2.66 -1.25
CA GLY A 26 -19.37 -2.60 -2.29
C GLY A 26 -18.85 -2.18 -3.67
N ALA A 27 -17.73 -1.45 -3.72
CA ALA A 27 -17.07 -1.02 -4.96
C ALA A 27 -16.02 -2.02 -5.48
N GLY A 28 -15.92 -3.22 -4.89
CA GLY A 28 -15.05 -4.29 -5.40
C GLY A 28 -13.63 -4.32 -4.83
N SER A 29 -13.40 -3.79 -3.62
CA SER A 29 -12.06 -3.78 -2.99
C SER A 29 -11.41 -5.17 -2.88
N ARG A 30 -12.18 -6.25 -2.74
CA ARG A 30 -11.63 -7.61 -2.73
C ARG A 30 -10.98 -7.99 -4.05
N ALA A 31 -11.63 -7.72 -5.18
CA ALA A 31 -11.05 -8.00 -6.50
C ALA A 31 -9.77 -7.20 -6.73
N VAL A 32 -9.71 -5.95 -6.23
CA VAL A 32 -8.50 -5.13 -6.25
C VAL A 32 -7.38 -5.76 -5.42
N LEU A 33 -7.68 -6.30 -4.23
CA LEU A 33 -6.67 -6.93 -3.38
C LEU A 33 -6.11 -8.21 -4.00
N GLU A 34 -6.96 -9.06 -4.59
CA GLU A 34 -6.51 -10.27 -5.28
C GLU A 34 -5.61 -9.93 -6.48
N ALA A 35 -6.01 -8.95 -7.30
CA ALA A 35 -5.20 -8.48 -8.40
C ALA A 35 -3.87 -7.88 -7.94
N LEU A 36 -3.86 -7.13 -6.83
CA LEU A 36 -2.64 -6.55 -6.25
C LEU A 36 -1.67 -7.64 -5.75
N ARG A 37 -2.18 -8.69 -5.09
CA ARG A 37 -1.37 -9.83 -4.64
C ARG A 37 -0.76 -10.56 -5.83
N ALA A 38 -1.57 -10.85 -6.85
CA ALA A 38 -1.11 -11.54 -8.06
C ALA A 38 -0.03 -10.73 -8.79
N GLU A 39 -0.24 -9.42 -8.94
CA GLU A 39 0.70 -8.54 -9.64
C GLU A 39 2.01 -8.37 -8.86
N ALA A 40 1.95 -8.20 -7.54
CA ALA A 40 3.15 -8.13 -6.71
C ALA A 40 3.95 -9.44 -6.75
N ALA A 41 3.27 -10.59 -6.67
CA ALA A 41 3.91 -11.90 -6.79
C ALA A 41 4.57 -12.08 -8.16
N ARG A 42 3.88 -11.69 -9.25
CA ARG A 42 4.42 -11.73 -10.62
C ARG A 42 5.69 -10.88 -10.77
N ARG A 43 5.80 -9.78 -10.03
CA ARG A 43 6.95 -8.86 -10.04
C ARG A 43 8.02 -9.21 -9.00
N GLY A 44 7.81 -10.22 -8.16
CA GLY A 44 8.71 -10.55 -7.06
C GLY A 44 8.81 -9.45 -5.99
N LEU A 45 7.78 -8.60 -5.85
CA LEU A 45 7.76 -7.51 -4.89
C LEU A 45 7.31 -8.03 -3.51
N PRO A 46 8.03 -7.70 -2.43
CA PRO A 46 7.60 -8.06 -1.09
C PRO A 46 6.40 -7.17 -0.70
N LEU A 47 5.20 -7.76 -0.72
CA LEU A 47 3.94 -7.08 -0.44
C LEU A 47 3.39 -7.48 0.93
N ARG A 48 3.15 -6.48 1.78
CA ARG A 48 2.37 -6.61 3.01
C ARG A 48 1.09 -5.81 2.87
N ILE A 49 -0.06 -6.47 3.02
CA ILE A 49 -1.37 -5.81 3.03
C ILE A 49 -1.91 -5.80 4.45
N GLU A 50 -2.38 -4.64 4.90
CA GLU A 50 -3.14 -4.48 6.14
C GLU A 50 -4.55 -4.02 5.81
N GLU A 51 -5.54 -4.87 6.09
CA GLU A 51 -6.93 -4.57 5.83
C GLU A 51 -7.52 -3.72 6.96
N VAL A 52 -8.17 -2.62 6.61
CA VAL A 52 -8.81 -1.71 7.55
C VAL A 52 -10.27 -1.47 7.21
N GLN A 53 -11.03 -1.07 8.22
CA GLN A 53 -12.46 -0.81 8.07
C GLN A 53 -12.77 0.54 7.42
N CYS A 54 -11.91 1.55 7.46
CA CYS A 54 -12.23 2.79 6.76
C CYS A 54 -11.00 3.66 6.57
N LEU A 55 -10.91 4.30 5.39
CA LEU A 55 -9.94 5.37 5.13
C LEU A 55 -10.63 6.73 4.88
N GLY A 56 -11.91 6.86 5.25
CA GLY A 56 -12.67 8.12 5.17
C GLY A 56 -13.11 8.55 3.76
N ARG A 57 -12.73 7.82 2.70
CA ARG A 57 -13.00 8.20 1.30
C ARG A 57 -13.98 7.26 0.60
N CYS A 58 -15.13 6.99 1.22
CA CYS A 58 -16.10 6.01 0.71
C CYS A 58 -16.66 6.38 -0.68
N GLN A 59 -16.82 7.67 -0.97
CA GLN A 59 -17.32 8.17 -2.27
C GLN A 59 -16.34 7.95 -3.43
N GLN A 60 -15.07 7.67 -3.13
CA GLN A 60 -14.00 7.48 -4.10
C GLN A 60 -13.37 6.08 -3.95
N GLY A 61 -14.07 5.15 -3.30
CA GLY A 61 -13.59 3.78 -3.12
C GLY A 61 -13.58 2.99 -4.44
N PRO A 62 -12.83 1.89 -4.53
CA PRO A 62 -11.92 1.32 -3.52
C PRO A 62 -10.68 2.19 -3.25
N THR A 63 -10.20 2.18 -2.01
CA THR A 63 -9.04 2.99 -1.58
C THR A 63 -7.92 2.16 -0.98
N LEU A 64 -6.68 2.53 -1.35
CA LEU A 64 -5.44 1.93 -0.88
C LEU A 64 -4.48 3.03 -0.45
N ARG A 65 -3.60 2.77 0.53
CA ARG A 65 -2.56 3.69 0.95
C ARG A 65 -1.29 2.93 1.26
N ILE A 66 -0.15 3.35 0.73
CA ILE A 66 1.14 2.89 1.25
C ILE A 66 1.45 3.72 2.50
N LEU A 67 1.70 3.08 3.66
CA LEU A 67 1.80 3.79 4.95
C LEU A 67 2.80 4.96 4.92
N ALA A 68 3.93 4.78 4.22
CA ALA A 68 4.99 5.76 4.03
C ALA A 68 4.97 6.44 2.64
N GLY A 69 3.88 6.33 1.89
CA GLY A 69 3.85 6.75 0.49
C GLY A 69 2.47 7.22 0.00
N ALA A 70 2.18 6.86 -1.26
CA ALA A 70 1.03 7.37 -1.98
C ALA A 70 -0.33 6.83 -1.49
N PHE A 71 -1.37 7.62 -1.74
CA PHE A 71 -2.76 7.28 -1.50
C PHE A 71 -3.48 7.12 -2.85
N PHE A 72 -4.22 6.03 -3.00
CA PHE A 72 -4.91 5.66 -4.22
C PHE A 72 -6.42 5.59 -3.99
N THR A 73 -7.18 6.13 -4.92
CA THR A 73 -8.64 6.14 -4.93
C THR A 73 -9.16 5.69 -6.29
N GLY A 74 -10.42 5.22 -6.35
CA GLY A 74 -11.04 4.71 -7.57
C GLY A 74 -10.29 3.50 -8.14
N MET A 75 -9.71 2.68 -7.25
CA MET A 75 -8.88 1.57 -7.66
C MET A 75 -9.70 0.47 -8.33
N THR A 76 -9.16 -0.05 -9.44
CA THR A 76 -9.70 -1.21 -10.15
C THR A 76 -8.62 -2.28 -10.28
N PRO A 77 -8.98 -3.55 -10.53
CA PRO A 77 -8.01 -4.62 -10.76
C PRO A 77 -6.99 -4.29 -11.86
N GLY A 78 -7.38 -3.56 -12.90
CA GLY A 78 -6.46 -3.16 -13.99
C GLY A 78 -5.45 -2.07 -13.62
N ARG A 79 -5.64 -1.37 -12.50
CA ARG A 79 -4.78 -0.25 -12.06
C ARG A 79 -3.82 -0.62 -10.93
N VAL A 80 -3.84 -1.86 -10.44
CA VAL A 80 -2.98 -2.30 -9.33
C VAL A 80 -1.49 -2.18 -9.64
N GLY A 81 -1.11 -2.15 -10.92
CA GLY A 81 0.26 -1.90 -11.36
C GLY A 81 0.83 -0.59 -10.82
N GLU A 82 0.01 0.47 -10.72
CA GLU A 82 0.43 1.77 -10.18
C GLU A 82 0.85 1.67 -8.71
N VAL A 83 0.18 0.81 -7.93
CA VAL A 83 0.51 0.54 -6.53
C VAL A 83 1.82 -0.25 -6.43
N CYS A 84 1.99 -1.24 -7.30
CA CYS A 84 3.23 -2.01 -7.39
C CYS A 84 4.44 -1.14 -7.79
N ASP A 85 4.26 -0.21 -8.73
CA ASP A 85 5.31 0.73 -9.14
C ASP A 85 5.72 1.64 -7.97
N ALA A 86 4.73 2.19 -7.26
CA ALA A 86 4.96 3.04 -6.09
C ALA A 86 5.59 2.27 -4.91
N LEU A 87 5.27 0.97 -4.75
CA LEU A 87 5.90 0.11 -3.76
C LEU A 87 7.34 -0.22 -4.16
N ALA A 88 7.59 -0.56 -5.42
CA ALA A 88 8.92 -0.84 -5.94
C ALA A 88 9.87 0.35 -5.75
N ALA A 89 9.39 1.58 -5.97
CA ALA A 89 10.16 2.81 -5.75
C ALA A 89 10.58 3.02 -4.28
N GLN A 90 9.85 2.43 -3.32
CA GLN A 90 10.16 2.51 -1.89
C GLN A 90 11.02 1.34 -1.39
N VAL A 91 10.86 0.15 -1.98
CA VAL A 91 11.64 -1.05 -1.63
C VAL A 91 13.01 -1.05 -2.29
N PHE A 92 13.08 -0.53 -3.51
CA PHE A 92 14.31 -0.35 -4.27
C PHE A 92 14.52 1.13 -4.53
N PRO A 93 14.78 1.94 -3.48
CA PRO A 93 15.12 3.34 -3.73
C PRO A 93 16.32 3.35 -4.66
N ALA A 94 16.20 4.04 -5.80
CA ALA A 94 17.33 4.29 -6.69
C ALA A 94 18.49 4.76 -5.81
N ALA A 95 19.58 3.98 -5.81
CA ALA A 95 20.66 4.04 -4.83
C ALA A 95 21.00 5.49 -4.44
N GLY A 96 20.88 5.86 -3.15
CA GLY A 96 21.46 7.13 -2.70
C GLY A 96 20.80 7.91 -1.57
N ARG A 97 20.21 7.29 -0.55
CA ARG A 97 19.97 7.98 0.74
C ARG A 97 20.34 7.11 1.93
N HIS A 98 21.61 6.73 2.00
CA HIS A 98 22.21 6.36 3.28
C HIS A 98 22.33 7.64 4.11
N ARG A 99 21.62 7.73 5.24
CA ARG A 99 21.88 8.77 6.25
C ARG A 99 23.10 8.32 7.04
N PRO A 100 24.27 9.00 6.97
CA PRO A 100 25.38 8.65 7.83
C PRO A 100 24.97 8.85 9.30
N THR A 101 25.23 7.86 10.14
CA THR A 101 25.12 7.98 11.60
C THR A 101 26.16 9.01 12.09
N PRO A 102 25.79 9.96 12.97
CA PRO A 102 26.79 10.84 13.59
C PRO A 102 27.76 9.99 14.44
N PRO A 103 29.06 10.34 14.49
CA PRO A 103 30.02 9.62 15.32
C PRO A 103 29.60 9.70 16.80
N PRO A 104 29.88 8.66 17.61
CA PRO A 104 29.56 8.69 19.04
C PRO A 104 30.32 9.85 19.69
N GLY A 105 29.57 10.73 20.37
CA GLY A 105 30.13 11.82 21.15
C GLY A 105 30.90 11.29 22.36
N HIS A 106 32.18 11.66 22.44
CA HIS A 106 33.04 11.46 23.60
C HIS A 106 32.56 12.31 24.79
N PRO A 107 32.67 11.79 26.01
CA PRO A 107 33.42 12.48 27.07
C PRO A 107 34.78 11.84 27.30
#